data_AF-A0AAU5X704-F1
#
_entry.id   AF-A0AAU5X704-F1
#
_cell.length_a   1.000
_cell.length_b   1.000
_cell.length_c   1.000
_cell.angle_alpha   90.00
_cell.angle_beta   90.00
_cell.angle_gamma   90.00
#
_symmetry.space_group_name_H-M   'P 1'
#
loop_
_entity.id
_entity.type
_entity.pdbx_description
1 polymer ?
#
loop_
_entity_poly.entity_id
_entity_poly.type
_entity_poly.pdbx_seq_one_letter_code
_entity_poly.pdbx_strand_id
1 'polypeptide(L)' 'MASQSSTESVPRPAAGGADEVTHGYPPPARPVGSTVVAYCGAIMTVRGESSASPPPDTCAECAAIWKRRRRRSR' A
#
# COMPACT_ATOMS: atom_id res chain seq x y z
N MET A 1 -18.32 25.81 -37.88
CA MET A 1 -18.78 24.42 -37.94
C MET A 1 -17.68 23.51 -37.42
N ALA A 2 -18.05 22.54 -36.58
CA ALA A 2 -17.33 21.36 -36.09
C ALA A 2 -16.08 21.54 -35.20
N SER A 3 -16.36 21.45 -33.89
CA SER A 3 -15.47 21.10 -32.78
C SER A 3 -14.76 19.75 -33.00
N GLN A 4 -13.49 19.66 -32.64
CA GLN A 4 -12.80 18.36 -32.48
C GLN A 4 -12.48 18.18 -30.99
N SER A 5 -13.39 17.50 -30.29
CA SER A 5 -13.13 16.95 -28.96
C SER A 5 -12.09 15.84 -29.09
N SER A 6 -10.85 16.12 -28.69
CA SER A 6 -9.89 15.06 -28.40
C SER A 6 -10.30 14.45 -27.06
N THR A 7 -11.06 13.35 -27.12
CA THR A 7 -11.27 12.48 -25.95
C THR A 7 -9.92 11.89 -25.57
N GLU A 8 -9.24 12.59 -24.67
CA GLU A 8 -8.10 12.08 -23.91
C GLU A 8 -8.55 10.77 -23.28
N SER A 9 -7.89 9.68 -23.67
CA SER A 9 -8.14 8.36 -23.14
C SER A 9 -7.76 8.38 -21.67
N VAL A 10 -8.75 8.54 -20.79
CA VAL A 10 -8.59 8.39 -19.35
C VAL A 10 -7.98 7.01 -19.11
N PRO A 11 -6.74 6.89 -18.60
CA PRO A 11 -6.25 5.58 -18.19
C PRO A 11 -7.13 5.13 -17.02
N ARG A 12 -8.00 4.15 -17.26
CA ARG A 12 -8.65 3.38 -16.18
C ARG A 12 -7.50 2.84 -15.32
N PRO A 13 -7.46 3.09 -14.00
CA PRO A 13 -6.50 2.40 -13.16
C PRO A 13 -6.75 0.91 -13.34
N ALA A 14 -5.72 0.20 -13.80
CA ALA A 14 -5.77 -1.22 -14.05
C ALA A 14 -6.33 -1.91 -12.80
N ALA A 15 -7.39 -2.70 -12.98
CA ALA A 15 -7.89 -3.60 -11.96
C ALA A 15 -6.70 -4.42 -11.45
N GLY A 16 -6.39 -4.27 -10.15
CA GLY A 16 -5.23 -4.84 -9.47
C GLY A 16 -5.22 -6.36 -9.59
N GLY A 17 -4.57 -6.84 -10.65
CA GLY A 17 -4.23 -8.22 -10.91
C GLY A 17 -2.72 -8.32 -11.01
N ALA A 18 -2.06 -8.19 -9.88
CA ALA A 18 -0.68 -8.62 -9.66
C ALA A 18 -0.63 -9.01 -8.20
N ASP A 19 0.05 -10.11 -7.89
CA ASP A 19 0.38 -10.58 -6.54
C ASP A 19 0.73 -9.37 -5.65
N GLU A 20 -0.27 -8.84 -4.93
CA GLU A 20 -0.14 -7.51 -4.34
C GLU A 20 0.54 -7.70 -3.01
N VAL A 21 1.87 -7.71 -3.07
CA VAL A 21 2.75 -7.76 -1.91
C VAL A 21 2.23 -6.75 -0.89
N THR A 22 1.81 -7.23 0.27
CA THR A 22 1.28 -6.35 1.31
C THR A 22 2.43 -5.56 1.93
N HIS A 23 2.23 -4.26 2.12
CA HIS A 23 3.21 -3.40 2.76
C HIS A 23 2.73 -2.95 4.15
N GLY A 24 3.66 -2.94 5.12
CA GLY A 24 3.41 -2.40 6.45
C GLY A 24 3.81 -0.92 6.52
N TYR A 25 3.05 -0.11 7.23
CA TYR A 25 3.33 1.32 7.44
C TYR A 25 3.48 1.67 8.95
N PRO A 26 4.17 2.76 9.29
CA PRO A 26 4.33 3.19 10.68
C PRO A 26 3.01 3.64 11.33
N PRO A 27 2.81 3.36 12.64
CA PRO A 27 1.70 3.94 13.38
C PRO A 27 1.77 5.48 13.38
N PRO A 28 0.64 6.18 13.56
CA PRO A 28 -0.70 5.65 13.87
C PRO A 28 -1.41 5.01 12.67
N ALA A 29 -2.44 4.19 12.93
CA ALA A 29 -3.31 3.65 11.90
C ALA A 29 -3.93 4.79 11.07
N ARG A 30 -4.02 4.59 9.76
CA ARG A 30 -4.51 5.59 8.81
C ARG A 30 -5.87 5.16 8.24
N PRO A 31 -6.75 6.10 7.87
CA PRO A 31 -8.06 5.74 7.32
C PRO A 31 -7.92 5.05 5.97
N VAL A 32 -8.88 4.18 5.65
CA VAL A 32 -8.98 3.49 4.35
C VAL A 32 -8.97 4.50 3.21
N GLY A 33 -8.27 4.19 2.13
CA GLY A 33 -8.11 5.07 0.97
C GLY A 33 -7.00 6.12 1.12
N SER A 34 -6.34 6.21 2.28
CA SER A 34 -5.21 7.12 2.46
C SER A 34 -3.98 6.62 1.71
N THR A 35 -3.28 7.54 1.02
CA THR A 35 -1.94 7.30 0.50
C THR A 35 -0.91 7.44 1.63
N VAL A 36 -0.09 6.41 1.81
CA VAL A 36 0.93 6.36 2.85
C VAL A 36 2.25 5.84 2.28
N VAL A 37 3.34 6.11 3.01
CA VAL A 37 4.65 5.54 2.73
C VAL A 37 4.89 4.37 3.68
N ALA A 38 5.10 3.18 3.11
CA ALA A 38 5.43 1.98 3.85
C ALA A 38 6.81 2.08 4.52
N TYR A 39 7.12 1.15 5.44
CA TYR A 39 8.44 1.10 6.06
C TYR A 39 9.58 0.92 5.06
N CYS A 40 9.30 0.26 3.94
CA CYS A 40 10.25 0.04 2.85
C CYS A 40 10.33 1.19 1.85
N GLY A 41 9.66 2.33 2.11
CA GLY A 41 9.63 3.48 1.22
C GLY A 41 8.62 3.38 0.06
N ALA A 42 7.93 2.25 -0.11
CA ALA A 42 6.90 2.10 -1.13
C ALA A 42 5.68 2.97 -0.83
N ILE A 43 5.12 3.61 -1.86
CA ILE A 43 3.85 4.33 -1.75
C ILE A 43 2.71 3.32 -1.90
N MET A 44 1.77 3.30 -0.96
CA MET A 44 0.62 2.41 -0.97
C MET A 44 -0.66 3.13 -0.56
N THR A 45 -1.80 2.55 -0.91
CA THR A 45 -3.11 2.98 -0.42
C THR A 45 -3.58 2.04 0.68
N VAL A 46 -4.06 2.60 1.79
CA VAL A 46 -4.55 1.80 2.93
C VAL A 46 -5.84 1.09 2.55
N ARG A 47 -5.83 -0.24 2.59
CA ARG A 47 -7.00 -1.08 2.29
C ARG A 47 -7.95 -1.29 3.48
N GLY A 48 -7.49 -1.04 4.70
CA GLY A 48 -8.29 -1.13 5.93
C GLY A 48 -8.05 -2.38 6.77
N GLU A 49 -7.33 -3.37 6.24
CA GLU A 49 -6.88 -4.50 7.03
C GLU A 49 -5.59 -4.14 7.78
N SER A 50 -5.71 -4.03 9.11
CA SER A 50 -4.56 -3.95 10.01
C SER A 50 -4.40 -5.27 10.73
N SER A 51 -3.25 -5.92 10.58
CA SER A 51 -2.97 -7.18 11.26
C SER A 51 -1.93 -6.99 12.36
N ALA A 52 -2.11 -7.71 13.47
CA ALA A 52 -1.17 -7.68 14.59
C ALA A 52 0.20 -8.26 14.20
N SER A 53 0.26 -9.10 13.16
CA SER A 53 1.46 -9.70 12.60
C SER A 53 1.46 -9.59 11.07
N PRO A 54 2.64 -9.42 10.45
CA PRO A 54 2.74 -9.34 8.99
C PRO A 54 2.27 -10.66 8.36
N PRO A 55 1.30 -10.63 7.43
CA PRO A 55 0.93 -11.78 6.59
C PRO A 55 2.13 -12.37 5.82
N PRO A 56 2.06 -13.63 5.36
CA PRO A 56 3.15 -14.27 4.62
C PRO A 56 3.49 -13.56 3.30
N ASP A 57 2.52 -12.91 2.68
CA ASP A 57 2.63 -12.07 1.48
C ASP A 57 3.18 -10.65 1.76
N THR A 58 3.57 -10.36 3.01
CA THR A 58 4.16 -9.06 3.34
C THR A 58 5.54 -8.92 2.71
N CYS A 59 5.81 -7.74 2.14
CA CYS A 59 7.15 -7.34 1.71
C CYS A 59 8.22 -7.72 2.75
N ALA A 60 9.25 -8.45 2.32
CA ALA A 60 10.29 -9.00 3.21
C ALA A 60 10.95 -7.92 4.09
N GLU A 61 11.14 -6.71 3.56
CA GLU A 61 11.71 -5.60 4.30
C GLU A 61 10.75 -5.07 5.38
N CYS A 62 9.47 -4.90 5.05
CA CYS A 62 8.42 -4.55 6.01
C CYS A 62 8.30 -5.61 7.12
N ALA A 63 8.34 -6.89 6.76
CA ALA A 63 8.30 -8.00 7.72
C ALA A 63 9.54 -8.00 8.64
N ALA A 64 10.73 -7.73 8.11
CA ALA A 64 11.97 -7.62 8.89
C ALA A 64 11.94 -6.43 9.86
N ILE A 65 11.43 -5.27 9.42
CA ILE A 65 11.26 -4.10 10.28
C ILE A 65 10.27 -4.39 11.41
N TRP A 66 9.11 -5.01 11.11
CA TRP A 66 8.16 -5.42 12.13
C TRP A 66 8.78 -6.36 13.17
N LYS A 67 9.52 -7.39 12.73
CA LYS A 67 10.23 -8.32 13.64
C LYS A 67 11.21 -7.60 14.57
N ARG A 68 11.97 -6.63 14.04
CA ARG A 68 12.91 -5.81 14.83
C ARG A 68 12.19 -4.96 15.87
N ARG A 69 11.05 -4.34 15.52
CA ARG A 69 10.26 -3.52 16.44
C ARG A 69 9.65 -4.37 17.57
N ARG A 70 9.06 -5.54 17.25
CA ARG A 70 8.48 -6.43 18.26
C ARG A 70 9.50 -6.93 19.28
N ARG A 71 10.76 -7.17 18.86
CA ARG A 71 11.85 -7.55 19.78
C ARG A 71 12.27 -6.44 20.74
N ARG A 72 12.07 -5.16 20.38
CA ARG A 72 12.41 -4.01 21.24
C ARG A 72 11.29 -3.60 22.20
N SER A 73 10.06 -4.05 21.93
CA SER A 73 8.90 -3.79 22.78
C SER A 73 8.68 -4.88 23.85
N ARG A 74 9.58 -5.87 23.92
CA ARG A 74 9.70 -6.83 25.02
C ARG A 74 10.94 -6.49 25.82
#